data_AF-F9DEG9-F1
#
_entry.id   AF-F9DEG9-F1
#
_cell.length_a   1.000
_cell.length_b   1.000
_cell.length_c   1.000
_cell.angle_alpha   90.00
_cell.angle_beta   90.00
_cell.angle_gamma   90.00
#
_symmetry.space_group_name_H-M   'P 1'
#
loop_
_entity.id
_entity.type
_entity.pdbx_description
1 polymer ?
#
loop_
_entity_poly.entity_id
_entity_poly.type
_entity_poly.pdbx_seq_one_letter_code
_entity_poly.pdbx_strand_id
1 'polypeptide(L)'
;MENQYKKTFADLMVNKKLVYVHGFMSSGATHTAKILQEYMPQCTVIAPDLPIHPEEAMELLRKIQADERPDIIIGTSMGGMYTEMLYGTDRICVNPAFQMGSTISESNMLGKQIYQNPRKDGIQEVIVTKSLQKEYKEITEQCFASVTPEEQERVYGLFGDADPIVHTFDLFHQHYPQAIYFHGEHRLIEKAIFHYVMPIIRWIDDKQERRERKTVFIDWNTLSDDYGKPKSSLHKAYEFLLNNYNVYFIAPALTNKPTSFTEIQAWISDAFSAPAWNRTIFVNQPQFLLGDYLISTHIYDEFMGTILPFGSDEFKTWEEVITFFERLGGQ
;
A
#
# COMPACT_ATOMS: atom_id res chain seq x y z
N MET A 1 -31.72 10.44 3.20
CA MET A 1 -30.58 10.20 4.10
C MET A 1 -30.20 8.74 3.94
N GLU A 2 -29.39 8.45 2.93
CA GLU A 2 -28.85 7.09 2.73
C GLU A 2 -27.58 6.99 3.57
N ASN A 3 -27.62 6.16 4.61
CA ASN A 3 -26.41 5.57 5.15
C ASN A 3 -25.82 4.70 4.04
N GLN A 4 -24.93 5.25 3.22
CA GLN A 4 -23.98 4.42 2.48
C GLN A 4 -23.18 3.68 3.54
N TYR A 5 -23.42 2.37 3.68
CA TYR A 5 -22.57 1.51 4.49
C TYR A 5 -21.14 1.67 3.97
N LYS A 6 -20.34 2.46 4.69
CA LYS A 6 -18.93 2.66 4.38
C LYS A 6 -18.24 1.31 4.56
N LYS A 7 -17.56 0.81 3.53
CA LYS A 7 -16.88 -0.49 3.59
C LYS A 7 -15.85 -0.44 4.72
N THR A 8 -15.88 -1.45 5.59
CA THR A 8 -14.93 -1.63 6.70
C THR A 8 -14.30 -3.02 6.60
N PHE A 9 -13.16 -3.19 7.25
CA PHE A 9 -12.38 -4.42 7.33
C PHE A 9 -12.24 -4.81 8.79
N ALA A 10 -13.33 -5.31 9.38
CA ALA A 10 -13.40 -5.61 10.81
C ALA A 10 -12.49 -6.77 11.26
N ASP A 11 -12.02 -7.58 10.32
CA ASP A 11 -11.10 -8.71 10.47
C ASP A 11 -9.61 -8.31 10.38
N LEU A 12 -9.33 -7.06 10.03
CA LEU A 12 -7.98 -6.56 9.77
C LEU A 12 -7.43 -5.80 10.97
N MET A 13 -6.19 -6.12 11.38
CA MET A 13 -5.48 -5.48 12.49
C MET A 13 -6.26 -5.53 13.82
N VAL A 14 -6.94 -6.65 14.08
CA VAL A 14 -7.80 -6.83 15.26
C VAL A 14 -6.96 -6.77 16.54
N ASN A 15 -7.35 -5.90 17.48
CA ASN A 15 -6.65 -5.64 18.75
C ASN A 15 -5.20 -5.16 18.59
N LYS A 16 -4.84 -4.66 17.40
CA LYS A 16 -3.50 -4.12 17.10
C LYS A 16 -3.49 -2.60 17.16
N LYS A 17 -2.29 -2.04 17.18
CA LYS A 17 -2.05 -0.59 17.18
C LYS A 17 -1.34 -0.14 15.92
N LEU A 18 -1.83 0.95 15.34
CA LEU A 18 -1.21 1.65 14.22
C LEU A 18 -0.84 3.05 14.66
N VAL A 19 0.41 3.46 14.43
CA VAL A 19 0.81 4.86 14.54
C VAL A 19 0.80 5.51 13.16
N TYR A 20 0.07 6.61 13.01
CA TYR A 20 0.06 7.40 11.78
C TYR A 20 0.91 8.67 11.96
N VAL A 21 1.90 8.85 11.08
CA VAL A 21 2.83 9.98 11.08
C VAL A 21 2.49 10.91 9.93
N HIS A 22 1.94 12.08 10.26
CA HIS A 22 1.46 13.05 9.27
C HIS A 22 2.60 13.81 8.57
N GLY A 23 2.29 14.40 7.41
CA GLY A 23 3.23 15.24 6.65
C GLY A 23 3.47 16.63 7.26
N PHE A 24 4.37 17.39 6.63
CA PHE A 24 4.69 18.76 7.05
C PHE A 24 3.45 19.67 6.99
N MET A 25 3.33 20.59 7.94
CA MET A 25 2.16 21.47 8.09
C MET A 25 0.82 20.73 8.27
N SER A 26 0.82 19.46 8.67
CA SER A 26 -0.40 18.73 9.09
C SER A 26 -0.44 18.55 10.61
N SER A 27 -1.39 17.75 11.10
CA SER A 27 -1.54 17.42 12.52
C SER A 27 -2.12 16.01 12.68
N GLY A 28 -2.21 15.53 13.92
CA GLY A 28 -2.87 14.29 14.27
C GLY A 28 -4.37 14.27 13.93
N ALA A 29 -5.00 15.43 13.72
CA ALA A 29 -6.40 15.54 13.29
C ALA A 29 -6.61 15.36 11.77
N THR A 30 -5.60 14.87 11.04
CA THR A 30 -5.69 14.60 9.60
C THR A 30 -6.82 13.62 9.26
N HIS A 31 -7.46 13.85 8.11
CA HIS A 31 -8.52 12.99 7.61
C HIS A 31 -8.03 11.56 7.31
N THR A 32 -6.75 11.40 6.94
CA THR A 32 -6.15 10.08 6.65
C THR A 32 -6.19 9.17 7.87
N ALA A 33 -5.81 9.65 9.06
CA ALA A 33 -5.86 8.87 10.29
C ALA A 33 -7.30 8.46 10.63
N LYS A 34 -8.26 9.35 10.40
CA LYS A 34 -9.69 9.07 10.58
C LYS A 34 -10.18 7.96 9.63
N ILE A 35 -9.81 8.01 8.35
CA ILE A 35 -10.17 6.96 7.38
C ILE A 35 -9.57 5.61 7.78
N LEU A 36 -8.29 5.58 8.19
CA LEU A 36 -7.65 4.34 8.66
C LEU A 36 -8.40 3.74 9.85
N GLN A 37 -8.82 4.57 10.81
CA GLN A 37 -9.61 4.13 11.97
C GLN A 37 -11.00 3.63 11.58
N GLU A 38 -11.67 4.27 10.61
CA GLU A 38 -12.98 3.85 10.09
C GLU A 38 -12.88 2.52 9.32
N TYR A 39 -11.82 2.33 8.52
CA TYR A 39 -11.59 1.11 7.78
C TYR A 39 -11.18 -0.07 8.66
N MET A 40 -10.46 0.17 9.75
CA MET A 40 -10.03 -0.88 10.69
C MET A 40 -10.63 -0.62 12.09
N PRO A 41 -11.93 -0.89 12.29
CA PRO A 41 -12.62 -0.52 13.52
C PRO A 41 -12.12 -1.25 14.78
N GLN A 42 -11.40 -2.37 14.61
CA GLN A 42 -10.79 -3.14 15.72
C GLN A 42 -9.31 -2.80 15.94
N CYS A 43 -8.73 -1.91 15.13
CA CYS A 43 -7.38 -1.38 15.29
C CYS A 43 -7.43 -0.06 16.08
N THR A 44 -6.47 0.15 16.97
CA THR A 44 -6.29 1.46 17.62
C THR A 44 -5.36 2.32 16.78
N VAL A 45 -5.87 3.41 16.20
CA VAL A 45 -5.07 4.36 15.42
C VAL A 45 -4.62 5.53 16.29
N ILE A 46 -3.30 5.72 16.39
CA ILE A 46 -2.64 6.77 17.16
C ILE A 46 -2.02 7.77 16.18
N ALA A 47 -2.50 9.01 16.18
CA ALA A 47 -1.98 10.10 15.36
C ALA A 47 -1.62 11.30 16.25
N PRO A 48 -0.34 11.47 16.65
CA PRO A 48 0.09 12.61 17.45
C PRO A 48 0.18 13.88 16.60
N ASP A 49 0.10 15.04 17.26
CA ASP A 49 0.57 16.28 16.66
C ASP A 49 2.09 16.32 16.80
N LEU A 50 2.80 16.47 15.69
CA LEU A 50 4.26 16.54 15.74
C LEU A 50 4.74 17.96 16.09
N PRO A 51 5.78 18.09 16.93
CA PRO A 51 6.58 19.30 17.01
C PRO A 51 7.06 19.75 15.64
N ILE A 52 7.29 21.06 15.49
CA ILE A 52 7.83 21.60 14.24
C ILE A 52 9.33 21.33 14.12
N HIS A 53 10.03 21.26 15.25
CA HIS A 53 11.47 20.97 15.29
C HIS A 53 11.69 19.46 15.08
N PRO A 54 12.50 19.06 14.09
CA PRO A 54 12.56 17.66 13.68
C PRO A 54 13.15 16.71 14.72
N GLU A 55 14.10 17.17 15.54
CA GLU A 55 14.67 16.36 16.62
C GLU A 55 13.62 16.07 17.70
N GLU A 56 12.89 17.10 18.14
CA GLU A 56 11.78 16.96 19.10
C GLU A 56 10.69 16.02 18.56
N ALA A 57 10.39 16.11 17.26
CA ALA A 57 9.44 15.20 16.62
C ALA A 57 9.93 13.75 16.62
N MET A 58 11.21 13.50 16.34
CA MET A 58 11.79 12.16 16.41
C MET A 58 11.86 11.62 17.83
N GLU A 59 12.18 12.44 18.83
CA GLU A 59 12.13 12.07 20.25
C GLU A 59 10.73 11.63 20.65
N LEU A 60 9.70 12.42 20.29
CA LEU A 60 8.30 12.08 20.54
C LEU A 60 7.92 10.76 19.87
N LEU A 61 8.27 10.57 18.60
CA LEU A 61 7.92 9.36 17.85
C LEU A 61 8.60 8.11 18.40
N ARG A 62 9.89 8.18 18.76
CA ARG A 62 10.61 7.08 19.42
C ARG A 62 10.00 6.74 20.78
N LYS A 63 9.58 7.76 21.53
CA LYS A 63 8.86 7.56 22.80
C LYS A 63 7.53 6.85 22.58
N ILE A 64 6.73 7.29 21.61
CA ILE A 64 5.46 6.62 21.26
C ILE A 64 5.72 5.18 20.83
N GLN A 65 6.73 4.93 20.01
CA GLN A 65 7.10 3.56 19.60
C GLN A 65 7.43 2.68 20.81
N ALA A 66 8.19 3.19 21.78
CA ALA A 66 8.56 2.46 22.99
C ALA A 66 7.38 2.22 23.95
N ASP A 67 6.55 3.25 24.17
CA ASP A 67 5.44 3.23 25.13
C ASP A 67 4.24 2.44 24.58
N GLU A 68 3.86 2.70 23.32
CA GLU A 68 2.66 2.13 22.72
C GLU A 68 2.90 0.78 22.05
N ARG A 69 4.14 0.53 21.60
CA ARG A 69 4.55 -0.67 20.85
C ARG A 69 3.62 -0.98 19.68
N PRO A 70 3.54 -0.07 18.69
CA PRO A 70 2.66 -0.28 17.55
C PRO A 70 3.07 -1.50 16.74
N ASP A 71 2.09 -2.20 16.18
CA ASP A 71 2.29 -3.31 15.25
C ASP A 71 2.71 -2.80 13.87
N ILE A 72 2.27 -1.58 13.52
CA ILE A 72 2.64 -0.93 12.25
C ILE A 72 2.72 0.60 12.41
N ILE A 73 3.64 1.22 11.69
CA ILE A 73 3.74 2.68 11.57
C ILE A 73 3.56 3.09 10.11
N ILE A 74 2.65 4.02 9.84
CA ILE A 74 2.40 4.52 8.48
C ILE A 74 2.70 6.01 8.43
N GLY A 75 3.58 6.42 7.51
CA GLY A 75 3.98 7.81 7.34
C GLY A 75 3.74 8.30 5.92
N THR A 76 3.27 9.53 5.79
CA THR A 76 3.09 10.19 4.47
C THR A 76 3.99 11.42 4.33
N SER A 77 4.59 11.64 3.16
CA SER A 77 5.41 12.83 2.89
C SER A 77 6.56 12.95 3.91
N MET A 78 6.72 14.07 4.60
CA MET A 78 7.66 14.22 5.73
C MET A 78 7.44 13.15 6.82
N GLY A 79 6.20 12.72 7.09
CA GLY A 79 5.93 11.66 8.04
C GLY A 79 6.51 10.31 7.60
N GLY A 80 6.62 10.08 6.28
CA GLY A 80 7.29 8.91 5.71
C GLY A 80 8.81 8.92 5.94
N MET A 81 9.43 10.09 5.94
CA MET A 81 10.84 10.27 6.32
C MET A 81 11.06 9.86 7.78
N TYR A 82 10.24 10.36 8.71
CA TYR A 82 10.34 9.95 10.11
C TYR A 82 10.02 8.47 10.33
N THR A 83 9.01 7.97 9.62
CA THR A 83 8.58 6.56 9.72
C THR A 83 9.71 5.61 9.34
N GLU A 84 10.48 5.92 8.28
CA GLU A 84 11.65 5.14 7.90
C GLU A 84 12.64 4.95 9.06
N MET A 85 12.90 6.02 9.82
CA MET A 85 13.86 6.00 10.94
C MET A 85 13.35 5.30 12.22
N LEU A 86 12.11 4.78 12.24
CA LEU A 86 11.52 4.04 13.38
C LEU A 86 11.75 2.53 13.25
N TYR A 87 13.02 2.14 13.32
CA TYR A 87 13.50 0.76 13.17
C TYR A 87 12.89 -0.22 14.18
N GLY A 88 12.84 -1.51 13.81
CA GLY A 88 12.30 -2.60 14.64
C GLY A 88 10.77 -2.74 14.64
N THR A 89 10.06 -1.92 13.86
CA THR A 89 8.60 -2.01 13.68
C THR A 89 8.25 -2.12 12.19
N ASP A 90 7.17 -2.81 11.84
CA ASP A 90 6.69 -2.84 10.47
C ASP A 90 6.20 -1.46 10.03
N ARG A 91 6.52 -1.07 8.79
CA ARG A 91 6.36 0.31 8.32
C ARG A 91 5.83 0.39 6.90
N ILE A 92 5.02 1.40 6.64
CA ILE A 92 4.64 1.83 5.29
C ILE A 92 4.99 3.31 5.13
N CYS A 93 5.91 3.60 4.21
CA CYS A 93 6.32 4.94 3.84
C CYS A 93 5.65 5.33 2.53
N VAL A 94 4.73 6.29 2.56
CA VAL A 94 3.98 6.74 1.38
C VAL A 94 4.47 8.10 0.92
N ASN A 95 4.92 8.18 -0.34
CA ASN A 95 5.53 9.38 -0.94
C ASN A 95 6.55 10.06 -0.01
N PRO A 96 7.52 9.32 0.57
CA PRO A 96 8.34 9.81 1.67
C PRO A 96 9.30 10.93 1.25
N ALA A 97 9.29 12.04 1.98
CA ALA A 97 10.12 13.22 1.71
C ALA A 97 11.50 13.13 2.40
N PHE A 98 12.35 12.21 1.94
CA PHE A 98 13.70 11.99 2.51
C PHE A 98 14.68 13.17 2.34
N GLN A 99 14.27 14.22 1.61
CA GLN A 99 15.09 15.40 1.34
C GLN A 99 14.36 16.69 1.74
N MET A 100 13.67 16.67 2.87
CA MET A 100 12.77 17.75 3.31
C MET A 100 13.41 19.14 3.32
N GLY A 101 14.70 19.25 3.68
CA GLY A 101 15.43 20.52 3.64
C GLY A 101 15.46 21.17 2.25
N SER A 102 15.62 20.36 1.19
CA SER A 102 15.53 20.80 -0.21
C SER A 102 14.09 21.10 -0.61
N THR A 103 13.15 20.22 -0.24
CA THR A 103 11.70 20.40 -0.52
C THR A 103 11.15 21.72 0.02
N ILE A 104 11.56 22.13 1.24
CA ILE A 104 11.17 23.44 1.83
C ILE A 104 11.60 24.61 0.93
N SER A 105 12.80 24.52 0.34
CA SER A 105 13.34 25.55 -0.55
C SER A 105 12.59 25.59 -1.87
N GLU A 106 12.48 24.43 -2.52
CA GLU A 106 11.93 24.28 -3.88
C GLU A 106 10.43 24.56 -3.92
N SER A 107 9.73 24.23 -2.83
CA SER A 107 8.29 24.48 -2.69
C SER A 107 7.94 25.82 -2.04
N ASN A 108 8.91 26.73 -1.87
CA ASN A 108 8.73 28.07 -1.31
C ASN A 108 7.99 28.07 0.06
N MET A 109 8.37 27.16 0.96
CA MET A 109 7.70 26.98 2.26
C MET A 109 8.28 27.85 3.40
N LEU A 110 9.21 28.76 3.09
CA LEU A 110 9.76 29.70 4.08
C LEU A 110 8.73 30.77 4.48
N GLY A 111 8.89 31.31 5.69
CA GLY A 111 8.01 32.37 6.22
C GLY A 111 6.78 31.82 6.92
N LYS A 112 5.71 32.62 6.98
CA LYS A 112 4.48 32.27 7.70
C LYS A 112 3.76 31.12 6.97
N GLN A 113 3.56 30.01 7.68
CA GLN A 113 2.81 28.85 7.23
C GLN A 113 1.63 28.59 8.17
N ILE A 114 0.61 27.93 7.64
CA ILE A 114 -0.62 27.58 8.36
C ILE A 114 -0.77 26.06 8.33
N TYR A 115 -1.01 25.46 9.48
CA TYR A 115 -1.31 24.04 9.54
C TYR A 115 -2.63 23.75 8.79
N GLN A 116 -2.68 22.65 8.04
CA GLN A 116 -3.83 22.27 7.22
C GLN A 116 -4.98 21.70 8.05
N ASN A 117 -4.69 21.27 9.28
CA ASN A 117 -5.62 20.63 10.20
C ASN A 117 -5.51 21.29 11.57
N PRO A 118 -6.59 21.33 12.38
CA PRO A 118 -6.55 21.89 13.73
C PRO A 118 -5.59 21.12 14.63
N ARG A 119 -4.71 21.85 15.33
CA ARG A 119 -3.81 21.27 16.34
C ARG A 119 -4.47 21.23 17.71
N LYS A 120 -4.11 20.24 18.53
CA LYS A 120 -4.57 20.04 19.90
C LYS A 120 -4.15 21.16 20.84
N ASP A 121 -2.99 21.75 20.59
CA ASP A 121 -2.45 22.90 21.35
C ASP A 121 -3.09 24.25 20.95
N GLY A 122 -3.92 24.27 19.91
CA GLY A 122 -4.57 25.47 19.38
C GLY A 122 -3.65 26.37 18.55
N ILE A 123 -2.38 26.03 18.36
CA ILE A 123 -1.44 26.79 17.53
C ILE A 123 -1.70 26.45 16.07
N GLN A 124 -2.14 27.41 15.25
CA GLN A 124 -2.46 27.16 13.85
C GLN A 124 -1.44 27.73 12.86
N GLU A 125 -0.53 28.57 13.34
CA GLU A 125 0.44 29.29 12.51
C GLU A 125 1.85 29.07 13.02
N VAL A 126 2.81 29.02 12.11
CA VAL A 126 4.23 28.91 12.43
C VAL A 126 5.06 29.68 11.42
N ILE A 127 6.24 30.15 11.82
CA ILE A 127 7.19 30.79 10.90
C ILE A 127 8.30 29.79 10.59
N VAL A 128 8.37 29.34 9.35
CA VAL A 128 9.44 28.47 8.86
C VAL A 128 10.66 29.34 8.54
N THR A 129 11.68 29.22 9.37
CA THR A 129 12.93 29.97 9.23
C THR A 129 14.00 29.18 8.47
N LYS A 130 15.07 29.85 8.03
CA LYS A 130 16.25 29.17 7.47
C LYS A 130 16.95 28.27 8.50
N SER A 131 16.84 28.58 9.80
CA SER A 131 17.35 27.70 10.86
C SER A 131 16.58 26.39 10.88
N LEU A 132 15.24 26.47 10.89
CA LEU A 132 14.39 25.29 10.87
C LEU A 132 14.62 24.44 9.62
N GLN A 133 14.76 25.09 8.45
CA GLN A 133 15.13 24.39 7.22
C GLN A 133 16.46 23.62 7.36
N LYS A 134 17.46 24.21 8.02
CA LYS A 134 18.75 23.58 8.26
C LYS A 134 18.60 22.37 9.19
N GLU A 135 17.79 22.47 10.24
CA GLU A 135 17.48 21.34 11.12
C GLU A 135 16.84 20.17 10.34
N TYR A 136 15.93 20.46 9.41
CA TYR A 136 15.36 19.44 8.52
C TYR A 136 16.38 18.83 7.56
N LYS A 137 17.39 19.59 7.13
CA LYS A 137 18.49 19.03 6.34
C LYS A 137 19.36 18.10 7.19
N GLU A 138 19.69 18.50 8.41
CA GLU A 138 20.52 17.73 9.32
C GLU A 138 19.84 16.42 9.74
N ILE A 139 18.53 16.45 10.07
CA ILE A 139 17.81 15.22 10.44
C ILE A 139 17.73 14.22 9.27
N THR A 140 17.60 14.70 8.03
CA THR A 140 17.51 13.81 6.85
C THR A 140 18.77 12.98 6.63
N GLU A 141 19.91 13.40 7.17
CA GLU A 141 21.16 12.64 7.11
C GLU A 141 21.12 11.36 7.95
N GLN A 142 20.14 11.22 8.85
CA GLN A 142 19.91 9.99 9.64
C GLN A 142 19.04 8.95 8.93
N CYS A 143 18.36 9.31 7.83
CA CYS A 143 17.58 8.36 7.04
C CYS A 143 18.48 7.22 6.56
N PHE A 144 17.98 5.99 6.59
CA PHE A 144 18.70 4.79 6.15
C PHE A 144 20.00 4.46 6.93
N ALA A 145 20.28 5.12 8.05
CA ALA A 145 21.52 4.93 8.81
C ALA A 145 21.63 3.55 9.51
N SER A 146 20.53 2.80 9.63
CA SER A 146 20.51 1.51 10.35
C SER A 146 19.76 0.41 9.59
N VAL A 147 19.83 0.42 8.26
CA VAL A 147 19.22 -0.62 7.43
C VAL A 147 19.97 -1.95 7.57
N THR A 148 19.26 -2.96 8.06
CA THR A 148 19.73 -4.36 8.12
C THR A 148 18.84 -5.23 7.22
N PRO A 149 19.25 -6.48 6.90
CA PRO A 149 18.37 -7.41 6.17
C PRO A 149 17.01 -7.63 6.85
N GLU A 150 16.96 -7.63 8.19
CA GLU A 150 15.69 -7.74 8.92
C GLU A 150 14.82 -6.50 8.69
N GLU A 151 15.41 -5.31 8.73
CA GLU A 151 14.67 -4.06 8.47
C GLU A 151 14.17 -3.97 7.03
N GLN A 152 14.91 -4.53 6.06
CA GLN A 152 14.49 -4.61 4.66
C GLN A 152 13.18 -5.38 4.46
N GLU A 153 12.91 -6.36 5.32
CA GLU A 153 11.68 -7.14 5.28
C GLU A 153 10.49 -6.47 6.00
N ARG A 154 10.74 -5.40 6.77
CA ARG A 154 9.73 -4.73 7.61
C ARG A 154 9.13 -3.47 6.98
N VAL A 155 9.70 -2.94 5.91
CA VAL A 155 9.27 -1.66 5.35
C VAL A 155 8.82 -1.79 3.90
N TYR A 156 7.66 -1.20 3.61
CA TYR A 156 7.16 -0.98 2.26
C TYR A 156 7.20 0.51 1.92
N GLY A 157 7.69 0.84 0.73
CA GLY A 157 7.63 2.17 0.15
C GLY A 157 6.55 2.23 -0.93
N LEU A 158 5.60 3.16 -0.82
CA LEU A 158 4.56 3.43 -1.81
C LEU A 158 4.83 4.78 -2.50
N PHE A 159 4.87 4.80 -3.83
CA PHE A 159 5.21 5.97 -4.63
C PHE A 159 4.14 6.25 -5.68
N GLY A 160 3.54 7.44 -5.63
CA GLY A 160 2.55 7.89 -6.60
C GLY A 160 3.21 8.13 -7.95
N ASP A 161 2.70 7.49 -9.00
CA ASP A 161 3.20 7.66 -10.37
C ASP A 161 2.93 9.06 -10.97
N ALA A 162 2.03 9.82 -10.34
CA ALA A 162 1.69 11.19 -10.68
C ALA A 162 2.01 12.18 -9.55
N ASP A 163 2.90 11.84 -8.61
CA ASP A 163 3.35 12.74 -7.55
C ASP A 163 4.17 13.91 -8.14
N PRO A 164 3.75 15.18 -8.02
CA PRO A 164 4.50 16.31 -8.56
C PRO A 164 5.47 16.96 -7.56
N ILE A 165 5.58 16.44 -6.34
CA ILE A 165 6.27 17.09 -5.21
C ILE A 165 7.52 16.33 -4.81
N VAL A 166 7.44 15.00 -4.66
CA VAL A 166 8.52 14.19 -4.10
C VAL A 166 8.82 12.99 -5.00
N HIS A 167 10.08 12.85 -5.40
CA HIS A 167 10.55 11.79 -6.30
C HIS A 167 11.70 11.01 -5.67
N THR A 168 11.37 10.16 -4.69
CA THR A 168 12.36 9.46 -3.85
C THR A 168 12.38 7.94 -4.04
N PHE A 169 11.73 7.42 -5.08
CA PHE A 169 11.69 5.97 -5.37
C PHE A 169 13.10 5.39 -5.47
N ASP A 170 13.96 5.95 -6.32
CA ASP A 170 15.32 5.43 -6.54
C ASP A 170 16.16 5.46 -5.27
N LEU A 171 15.98 6.50 -4.45
CA LEU A 171 16.66 6.62 -3.16
C LEU A 171 16.21 5.53 -2.19
N PHE A 172 14.90 5.32 -2.03
CA PHE A 172 14.37 4.26 -1.18
C PHE A 172 14.80 2.88 -1.67
N HIS A 173 14.75 2.64 -2.99
CA HIS A 173 15.03 1.34 -3.59
C HIS A 173 16.50 0.91 -3.48
N GLN A 174 17.43 1.86 -3.33
CA GLN A 174 18.83 1.55 -3.01
C GLN A 174 18.99 0.84 -1.65
N HIS A 175 18.06 1.06 -0.72
CA HIS A 175 18.13 0.54 0.64
C HIS A 175 17.11 -0.57 0.91
N TYR A 176 15.93 -0.51 0.29
CA TYR A 176 14.80 -1.38 0.59
C TYR A 176 14.22 -2.02 -0.69
N PRO A 177 14.04 -3.35 -0.74
CA PRO A 177 13.56 -4.02 -1.94
C PRO A 177 12.06 -3.79 -2.21
N GLN A 178 11.28 -3.46 -1.17
CA GLN A 178 9.82 -3.37 -1.24
C GLN A 178 9.36 -1.96 -1.65
N ALA A 179 9.80 -1.52 -2.82
CA ALA A 179 9.43 -0.23 -3.42
C ALA A 179 8.35 -0.44 -4.49
N ILE A 180 7.20 0.24 -4.33
CA ILE A 180 5.98 -0.05 -5.08
C ILE A 180 5.38 1.24 -5.62
N TYR A 181 5.11 1.30 -6.92
CA TYR A 181 4.33 2.38 -7.51
C TYR A 181 2.82 2.16 -7.32
N PHE A 182 2.07 3.25 -7.17
CA PHE A 182 0.62 3.24 -7.21
C PHE A 182 0.08 4.37 -8.10
N HIS A 183 -1.11 4.18 -8.68
CA HIS A 183 -1.76 5.23 -9.47
C HIS A 183 -2.31 6.33 -8.57
N GLY A 184 -1.63 7.46 -8.52
CA GLY A 184 -2.02 8.58 -7.69
C GLY A 184 -0.97 9.66 -7.53
N GLU A 185 -1.40 10.77 -6.94
CA GLU A 185 -0.56 11.94 -6.70
C GLU A 185 0.13 11.89 -5.32
N HIS A 186 0.71 13.02 -4.89
CA HIS A 186 1.39 13.16 -3.60
C HIS A 186 0.50 12.87 -2.39
N ARG A 187 -0.76 13.35 -2.42
CA ARG A 187 -1.66 13.28 -1.27
C ARG A 187 -2.34 11.93 -1.18
N LEU A 188 -2.28 11.34 0.00
CA LEU A 188 -2.94 10.08 0.29
C LEU A 188 -4.44 10.28 0.53
N ILE A 189 -5.22 10.32 -0.56
CA ILE A 189 -6.69 10.41 -0.54
C ILE A 189 -7.34 9.06 -0.20
N GLU A 190 -8.61 9.08 0.21
CA GLU A 190 -9.37 7.88 0.61
C GLU A 190 -9.32 6.74 -0.41
N LYS A 191 -9.42 7.08 -1.69
CA LYS A 191 -9.32 6.11 -2.80
C LYS A 191 -7.97 5.39 -2.79
N ALA A 192 -6.86 6.12 -2.66
CA ALA A 192 -5.52 5.55 -2.62
C ALA A 192 -5.28 4.72 -1.34
N ILE A 193 -5.82 5.15 -0.20
CA ILE A 193 -5.80 4.35 1.04
C ILE A 193 -6.47 3.01 0.79
N PHE A 194 -7.72 3.05 0.31
CA PHE A 194 -8.55 1.86 0.10
C PHE A 194 -7.91 0.87 -0.88
N HIS A 195 -7.51 1.33 -2.07
CA HIS A 195 -7.02 0.43 -3.11
C HIS A 195 -5.56 0.00 -2.95
N TYR A 196 -4.71 0.79 -2.29
CA TYR A 196 -3.25 0.56 -2.33
C TYR A 196 -2.62 0.38 -0.95
N VAL A 197 -3.09 1.08 0.08
CA VAL A 197 -2.53 0.94 1.44
C VAL A 197 -3.17 -0.23 2.17
N MET A 198 -4.50 -0.37 2.12
CA MET A 198 -5.21 -1.46 2.83
C MET A 198 -4.72 -2.86 2.42
N PRO A 199 -4.44 -3.18 1.14
CA PRO A 199 -3.89 -4.49 0.78
C PRO A 199 -2.50 -4.74 1.37
N ILE A 200 -1.65 -3.72 1.49
CA ILE A 200 -0.31 -3.88 2.10
C ILE A 200 -0.41 -4.06 3.61
N ILE A 201 -1.30 -3.31 4.28
CA ILE A 201 -1.60 -3.54 5.70
C ILE A 201 -2.03 -5.00 5.91
N ARG A 202 -2.85 -5.54 5.01
CA ARG A 202 -3.27 -6.95 5.07
C ARG A 202 -2.11 -7.92 4.92
N TRP A 203 -1.17 -7.67 4.01
CA TRP A 203 0.04 -8.52 3.88
C TRP A 203 0.87 -8.52 5.17
N ILE A 204 1.04 -7.36 5.79
CA ILE A 204 1.75 -7.22 7.07
C ILE A 204 1.00 -7.95 8.19
N ASP A 205 -0.31 -7.73 8.31
CA ASP A 205 -1.15 -8.36 9.32
C ASP A 205 -1.16 -9.89 9.16
N ASP A 206 -1.28 -10.40 7.93
CA ASP A 206 -1.20 -11.83 7.63
C ASP A 206 0.17 -12.41 8.01
N LYS A 207 1.28 -11.72 7.71
CA LYS A 207 2.63 -12.14 8.09
C LYS A 207 2.79 -12.22 9.61
N GLN A 208 2.31 -11.19 10.32
CA GLN A 208 2.38 -11.11 11.79
C GLN A 208 1.56 -12.21 12.47
N GLU A 209 0.33 -12.45 11.99
CA GLU A 209 -0.58 -13.48 12.51
C GLU A 209 -0.30 -14.89 11.96
N ARG A 210 0.63 -15.01 11.00
CA ARG A 210 0.91 -16.25 10.25
C ARG A 210 -0.37 -16.83 9.61
N ARG A 211 -1.23 -15.95 9.08
CA ARG A 211 -2.47 -16.37 8.40
C ARG A 211 -2.13 -16.98 7.04
N GLU A 212 -2.61 -18.20 6.82
CA GLU A 212 -2.60 -18.85 5.52
C GLU A 212 -3.93 -18.58 4.81
N ARG A 213 -3.86 -17.95 3.63
CA ARG A 213 -5.03 -17.74 2.77
C ARG A 213 -4.96 -18.71 1.60
N LYS A 214 -6.13 -19.20 1.20
CA LYS A 214 -6.28 -19.98 -0.04
C LYS A 214 -5.76 -19.19 -1.24
N THR A 215 -5.14 -19.88 -2.18
CA THR A 215 -4.51 -19.30 -3.37
C THR A 215 -5.45 -19.35 -4.56
N VAL A 216 -5.61 -18.20 -5.22
CA VAL A 216 -6.39 -18.05 -6.45
C VAL A 216 -5.45 -17.61 -7.57
N PHE A 217 -5.35 -18.42 -8.61
CA PHE A 217 -4.67 -18.07 -9.85
C PHE A 217 -5.67 -17.46 -10.84
N ILE A 218 -5.36 -16.29 -11.37
CA ILE A 218 -6.09 -15.65 -12.47
C ILE A 218 -5.22 -15.76 -13.73
N ASP A 219 -5.70 -16.49 -14.72
CA ASP A 219 -5.00 -16.65 -15.99
C ASP A 219 -5.07 -15.37 -16.84
N TRP A 220 -3.94 -14.97 -17.41
CA TRP A 220 -3.78 -13.84 -18.33
C TRP A 220 -4.87 -13.81 -19.41
N ASN A 221 -5.30 -14.97 -19.91
CA ASN A 221 -6.36 -15.08 -20.92
C ASN A 221 -7.75 -14.58 -20.47
N THR A 222 -7.96 -14.34 -19.17
CA THR A 222 -9.22 -13.86 -18.61
C THR A 222 -9.28 -12.34 -18.42
N LEU A 223 -8.14 -11.65 -18.55
CA LEU A 223 -7.98 -10.28 -18.07
C LEU A 223 -8.47 -9.22 -19.06
N SER A 224 -8.07 -9.30 -20.33
CA SER A 224 -8.37 -8.27 -21.33
C SER A 224 -9.48 -8.67 -22.30
N ASP A 225 -10.22 -7.70 -22.82
CA ASP A 225 -11.06 -7.86 -24.01
C ASP A 225 -10.24 -7.85 -25.30
N ASP A 226 -10.92 -7.96 -26.44
CA ASP A 226 -10.31 -7.99 -27.77
C ASP A 226 -9.64 -6.64 -28.16
N TYR A 227 -9.90 -5.57 -27.40
CA TYR A 227 -9.29 -4.25 -27.56
C TYR A 227 -8.12 -4.02 -26.59
N GLY A 228 -7.75 -5.02 -25.79
CA GLY A 228 -6.67 -4.92 -24.81
C GLY A 228 -7.05 -4.12 -23.56
N LYS A 229 -8.35 -3.90 -23.30
CA LYS A 229 -8.84 -3.23 -22.09
C LYS A 229 -9.27 -4.25 -21.03
N PRO A 230 -9.18 -3.93 -19.73
CA PRO A 230 -9.70 -4.79 -18.67
C PRO A 230 -11.16 -5.18 -18.92
N LYS A 231 -11.48 -6.48 -18.81
CA LYS A 231 -12.87 -6.95 -18.93
C LYS A 231 -13.76 -6.32 -17.86
N SER A 232 -15.06 -6.20 -18.16
CA SER A 232 -16.04 -5.68 -17.21
C SER A 232 -15.99 -6.43 -15.87
N SER A 233 -16.10 -5.67 -14.78
CA SER A 233 -16.09 -6.17 -13.40
C SER A 233 -14.79 -6.84 -12.92
N LEU A 234 -13.73 -6.86 -13.73
CA LEU A 234 -12.45 -7.45 -13.34
C LEU A 234 -11.85 -6.79 -12.10
N HIS A 235 -11.78 -5.45 -12.03
CA HIS A 235 -11.25 -4.77 -10.86
C HIS A 235 -12.08 -5.05 -9.60
N LYS A 236 -13.41 -5.07 -9.73
CA LYS A 236 -14.33 -5.43 -8.65
C LYS A 236 -14.06 -6.85 -8.14
N ALA A 237 -13.86 -7.81 -9.04
CA ALA A 237 -13.55 -9.19 -8.70
C ALA A 237 -12.18 -9.32 -8.03
N TYR A 238 -11.17 -8.64 -8.57
CA TYR A 238 -9.82 -8.65 -8.00
C TYR A 238 -9.81 -8.06 -6.58
N GLU A 239 -10.43 -6.89 -6.37
CA GLU A 239 -10.58 -6.30 -5.03
C GLU A 239 -11.37 -7.16 -4.07
N PHE A 240 -12.42 -7.84 -4.56
CA PHE A 240 -13.16 -8.79 -3.75
C PHE A 240 -12.27 -9.94 -3.28
N LEU A 241 -11.53 -10.55 -4.21
CA LEU A 241 -10.64 -11.67 -3.95
C LEU A 241 -9.50 -11.29 -3.00
N LEU A 242 -8.86 -10.14 -3.17
CA LEU A 242 -7.76 -9.66 -2.32
C LEU A 242 -8.11 -9.54 -0.83
N ASN A 243 -9.39 -9.41 -0.49
CA ASN A 243 -9.80 -9.33 0.92
C ASN A 243 -9.68 -10.67 1.65
N ASN A 244 -9.80 -11.78 0.91
CA ASN A 244 -9.95 -13.12 1.47
C ASN A 244 -8.85 -14.08 1.02
N TYR A 245 -8.31 -13.90 -0.19
CA TYR A 245 -7.44 -14.86 -0.87
C TYR A 245 -6.04 -14.31 -1.16
N ASN A 246 -5.08 -15.22 -1.32
CA ASN A 246 -3.80 -14.94 -1.94
C ASN A 246 -3.96 -15.01 -3.47
N VAL A 247 -4.00 -13.86 -4.13
CA VAL A 247 -4.27 -13.78 -5.57
C VAL A 247 -2.97 -13.62 -6.35
N TYR A 248 -2.80 -14.43 -7.39
CA TYR A 248 -1.69 -14.35 -8.34
C TYR A 248 -2.19 -14.38 -9.77
N PHE A 249 -1.56 -13.59 -10.64
CA PHE A 249 -1.74 -13.69 -12.08
C PHE A 249 -0.81 -14.76 -12.63
N ILE A 250 -1.30 -15.64 -13.49
CA ILE A 250 -0.46 -16.56 -14.25
C ILE A 250 -0.41 -16.12 -15.72
N ALA A 251 0.78 -16.18 -16.32
CA ALA A 251 1.00 -15.74 -17.68
C ALA A 251 1.97 -16.68 -18.41
N PRO A 252 1.86 -16.82 -19.75
CA PRO A 252 2.73 -17.70 -20.50
C PRO A 252 4.18 -17.20 -20.52
N ALA A 253 5.14 -18.11 -20.36
CA ALA A 253 6.57 -17.86 -20.41
C ALA A 253 7.13 -18.17 -21.81
N LEU A 254 6.78 -17.33 -22.80
CA LEU A 254 7.11 -17.55 -24.21
C LEU A 254 8.61 -17.29 -24.49
N THR A 255 9.40 -18.35 -24.60
CA THR A 255 10.85 -18.26 -24.85
C THR A 255 11.21 -17.70 -26.22
N ASN A 256 10.30 -17.81 -27.19
CA ASN A 256 10.44 -17.25 -28.53
C ASN A 256 9.97 -15.79 -28.66
N LYS A 257 9.36 -15.21 -27.61
CA LYS A 257 8.99 -13.79 -27.55
C LYS A 257 9.34 -13.17 -26.18
N PRO A 258 10.64 -12.93 -25.88
CA PRO A 258 11.07 -12.41 -24.58
C PRO A 258 10.50 -11.04 -24.19
N THR A 259 10.07 -10.21 -25.16
CA THR A 259 9.44 -8.91 -24.84
C THR A 259 8.06 -9.05 -24.21
N SER A 260 7.40 -10.21 -24.37
CA SER A 260 6.07 -10.47 -23.80
C SER A 260 6.05 -10.38 -22.27
N PHE A 261 7.15 -10.73 -21.60
CA PHE A 261 7.26 -10.64 -20.14
C PHE A 261 7.06 -9.19 -19.68
N THR A 262 7.78 -8.25 -20.29
CA THR A 262 7.68 -6.82 -19.96
C THR A 262 6.33 -6.23 -20.37
N GLU A 263 5.77 -6.64 -21.52
CA GLU A 263 4.46 -6.18 -22.00
C GLU A 263 3.33 -6.60 -21.02
N ILE A 264 3.34 -7.86 -20.57
CA ILE A 264 2.36 -8.41 -19.63
C ILE A 264 2.49 -7.75 -18.26
N GLN A 265 3.71 -7.61 -17.74
CA GLN A 265 3.95 -6.96 -16.46
C GLN A 265 3.49 -5.49 -16.48
N ALA A 266 3.79 -4.75 -17.56
CA ALA A 266 3.35 -3.38 -17.71
C ALA A 266 1.81 -3.27 -17.73
N TRP A 267 1.13 -4.16 -18.46
CA TRP A 267 -0.34 -4.17 -18.51
C TRP A 267 -0.96 -4.51 -17.14
N ILE A 268 -0.44 -5.52 -16.44
CA ILE A 268 -0.93 -5.89 -15.09
C ILE A 268 -0.68 -4.74 -14.12
N SER A 269 0.49 -4.09 -14.18
CA SER A 269 0.81 -2.95 -13.33
C SER A 269 -0.10 -1.76 -13.61
N ASP A 270 -0.43 -1.47 -14.86
CA ASP A 270 -1.35 -0.38 -15.26
C ASP A 270 -2.81 -0.67 -14.87
N ALA A 271 -3.22 -1.94 -14.96
CA ALA A 271 -4.58 -2.33 -14.58
C ALA A 271 -4.75 -2.33 -13.05
N PHE A 272 -3.82 -2.94 -12.31
CA PHE A 272 -4.04 -3.30 -10.91
C PHE A 272 -3.16 -2.56 -9.92
N SER A 273 -2.13 -1.86 -10.38
CA SER A 273 -1.28 -1.00 -9.55
C SER A 273 -0.60 -1.76 -8.39
N ALA A 274 -0.40 -1.08 -7.24
CA ALA A 274 0.34 -1.62 -6.10
C ALA A 274 -0.07 -3.04 -5.63
N PRO A 275 -1.36 -3.41 -5.55
CA PRO A 275 -1.76 -4.77 -5.18
C PRO A 275 -1.25 -5.89 -6.11
N ALA A 276 -0.83 -5.59 -7.33
CA ALA A 276 -0.24 -6.57 -8.25
C ALA A 276 1.28 -6.70 -8.12
N TRP A 277 1.92 -5.90 -7.26
CA TRP A 277 3.36 -5.95 -7.04
C TRP A 277 3.80 -7.35 -6.60
N ASN A 278 4.72 -7.95 -7.35
CA ASN A 278 5.20 -9.32 -7.15
C ASN A 278 4.10 -10.40 -7.11
N ARG A 279 3.00 -10.20 -7.84
CA ARG A 279 1.89 -11.16 -7.95
C ARG A 279 1.77 -11.86 -9.31
N THR A 280 2.74 -11.72 -10.21
CA THR A 280 2.71 -12.40 -11.53
C THR A 280 3.67 -13.58 -11.58
N ILE A 281 3.16 -14.75 -11.99
CA ILE A 281 3.92 -15.99 -12.16
C ILE A 281 3.93 -16.33 -13.66
N PHE A 282 5.12 -16.42 -14.24
CA PHE A 282 5.29 -16.87 -15.62
C PHE A 282 5.44 -18.40 -15.66
N VAL A 283 4.48 -19.08 -16.29
CA VAL A 283 4.40 -20.54 -16.33
C VAL A 283 3.76 -21.01 -17.64
N ASN A 284 4.29 -22.09 -18.21
CA ASN A 284 3.74 -22.71 -19.43
C ASN A 284 2.85 -23.92 -19.14
N GLN A 285 2.91 -24.46 -17.91
CA GLN A 285 2.16 -25.62 -17.45
C GLN A 285 1.51 -25.30 -16.10
N PRO A 286 0.40 -24.53 -16.09
CA PRO A 286 -0.27 -24.10 -14.85
C PRO A 286 -0.70 -25.25 -13.93
N GLN A 287 -0.94 -26.46 -14.46
CA GLN A 287 -1.31 -27.63 -13.69
C GLN A 287 -0.28 -28.04 -12.63
N PHE A 288 0.98 -27.62 -12.77
CA PHE A 288 2.03 -27.90 -11.79
C PHE A 288 2.08 -26.91 -10.62
N LEU A 289 1.28 -25.84 -10.67
CA LEU A 289 1.18 -24.90 -9.57
C LEU A 289 0.32 -25.48 -8.44
N LEU A 290 0.76 -25.27 -7.20
CA LEU A 290 -0.03 -25.58 -6.02
C LEU A 290 -0.91 -24.37 -5.68
N GLY A 291 -2.22 -24.53 -5.77
CA GLY A 291 -3.20 -23.53 -5.38
C GLY A 291 -4.61 -24.10 -5.32
N ASP A 292 -5.53 -23.36 -4.72
CA ASP A 292 -6.88 -23.81 -4.44
C ASP A 292 -7.84 -23.60 -5.61
N TYR A 293 -7.65 -22.49 -6.36
CA TYR A 293 -8.52 -22.11 -7.47
C TYR A 293 -7.71 -21.62 -8.67
N LEU A 294 -8.18 -21.94 -9.88
CA LEU A 294 -7.65 -21.44 -11.14
C LEU A 294 -8.80 -20.91 -12.01
N ILE A 295 -8.79 -19.61 -12.30
CA ILE A 295 -9.74 -18.96 -13.19
C ILE A 295 -9.08 -18.84 -14.57
N SER A 296 -9.56 -19.61 -15.55
CA SER A 296 -8.96 -19.65 -16.90
C SER A 296 -10.02 -19.93 -17.97
N THR A 297 -9.78 -19.47 -19.20
CA THR A 297 -10.57 -19.91 -20.37
C THR A 297 -10.16 -21.29 -20.88
N HIS A 298 -9.02 -21.83 -20.42
CA HIS A 298 -8.55 -23.18 -20.73
C HIS A 298 -8.86 -24.14 -19.58
N ILE A 299 -9.09 -25.41 -19.93
CA ILE A 299 -9.23 -26.49 -18.96
C ILE A 299 -7.87 -27.17 -18.83
N TYR A 300 -7.42 -27.35 -17.58
CA TYR A 300 -6.19 -28.04 -17.23
C TYR A 300 -6.51 -29.25 -16.36
N ASP A 301 -6.84 -30.39 -16.97
CA ASP A 301 -7.37 -31.58 -16.27
C ASP A 301 -6.50 -32.11 -15.11
N GLU A 302 -5.20 -31.80 -15.13
CA GLU A 302 -4.23 -32.22 -14.10
C GLU A 302 -4.05 -31.21 -12.95
N PHE A 303 -4.67 -30.01 -13.02
CA PHE A 303 -4.58 -29.06 -11.93
C PHE A 303 -5.34 -29.59 -10.71
N MET A 304 -4.66 -29.67 -9.57
CA MET A 304 -5.23 -30.31 -8.37
C MET A 304 -6.33 -29.50 -7.69
N GLY A 305 -6.36 -28.18 -7.89
CA GLY A 305 -7.37 -27.29 -7.32
C GLY A 305 -8.65 -27.22 -8.14
N THR A 306 -9.53 -26.29 -7.78
CA THR A 306 -10.80 -26.07 -8.49
C THR A 306 -10.59 -25.14 -9.69
N ILE A 307 -10.91 -25.60 -10.89
CA ILE A 307 -10.89 -24.75 -12.09
C ILE A 307 -12.25 -24.08 -12.27
N LEU A 308 -12.24 -22.76 -12.47
CA LEU A 308 -13.39 -21.97 -12.89
C LEU A 308 -13.23 -21.67 -14.40
N PRO A 309 -13.97 -22.37 -15.28
CA PRO A 309 -13.85 -22.21 -16.73
C PRO A 309 -14.47 -20.89 -17.19
N PHE A 310 -13.68 -19.81 -17.18
CA PHE A 310 -14.11 -18.46 -17.50
C PHE A 310 -14.56 -18.36 -18.96
N GLY A 311 -15.72 -17.75 -19.19
CA GLY A 311 -16.39 -17.68 -20.49
C GLY A 311 -17.33 -18.84 -20.80
N SER A 312 -17.45 -19.83 -19.90
CA SER A 312 -18.47 -20.88 -19.99
C SER A 312 -19.88 -20.36 -19.67
N ASP A 313 -20.90 -21.20 -19.85
CA ASP A 313 -22.29 -20.86 -19.48
C ASP A 313 -22.45 -20.58 -17.98
N GLU A 314 -21.64 -21.21 -17.12
CA GLU A 314 -21.67 -21.03 -15.67
C GLU A 314 -20.83 -19.83 -15.19
N PHE A 315 -19.66 -19.61 -15.80
CA PHE A 315 -18.72 -18.55 -15.42
C PHE A 315 -18.52 -17.55 -16.57
N LYS A 316 -19.63 -17.01 -17.07
CA LYS A 316 -19.62 -16.17 -18.27
C LYS A 316 -18.84 -14.87 -18.10
N THR A 317 -18.93 -14.26 -16.93
CA THR A 317 -18.27 -12.98 -16.61
C THR A 317 -17.67 -12.99 -15.20
N TRP A 318 -16.99 -11.90 -14.86
CA TRP A 318 -16.45 -11.70 -13.51
C TRP A 318 -17.53 -11.58 -12.43
N GLU A 319 -18.78 -11.23 -12.76
CA GLU A 319 -19.87 -11.20 -11.77
C GLU A 319 -20.27 -12.61 -11.28
N GLU A 320 -20.28 -13.60 -12.18
CA GLU A 320 -20.51 -15.00 -11.78
C GLU A 320 -19.36 -15.53 -10.91
N VAL A 321 -18.11 -15.15 -11.23
CA VAL A 321 -16.94 -15.48 -10.41
C VAL A 321 -17.05 -14.87 -9.00
N ILE A 322 -17.41 -13.58 -8.90
CA ILE A 322 -17.66 -12.92 -7.60
C ILE A 322 -18.74 -13.70 -6.83
N THR A 323 -19.88 -13.98 -7.48
CA THR A 323 -20.99 -14.70 -6.86
C THR A 323 -20.58 -16.08 -6.33
N PHE A 324 -19.72 -16.79 -7.06
CA PHE A 324 -19.16 -18.08 -6.62
C PHE A 324 -18.38 -17.94 -5.31
N PHE A 325 -17.43 -17.00 -5.25
CA PHE A 325 -16.60 -16.82 -4.04
C PHE A 325 -17.39 -16.18 -2.88
N GLU A 326 -18.41 -15.36 -3.15
CA GLU A 326 -19.35 -14.88 -2.13
C GLU A 326 -20.08 -16.04 -1.44
N ARG A 327 -20.54 -17.04 -2.21
CA ARG A 327 -21.22 -18.23 -1.66
C ARG A 327 -20.31 -19.11 -0.83
N LEU A 328 -19.00 -19.09 -1.09
CA LEU A 328 -18.03 -19.79 -0.25
C LEU A 328 -17.87 -19.11 1.13
N GLY A 329 -18.23 -17.83 1.26
CA GLY A 329 -18.15 -17.09 2.52
C GLY A 329 -16.74 -16.59 2.84
N GLY A 330 -15.87 -16.42 1.83
CA GLY A 330 -14.50 -15.95 2.04
C GLY A 330 -13.61 -16.91 2.83
N GLN A 331 -13.76 -18.23 2.60
CA GLN A 331 -13.04 -19.31 3.30
C GLN A 331 -11.52 -19.21 3.27
#